data_AF-A0A2E0WD61-F1
#
_entry.id   AF-A0A2E0WD61-F1
#
_cell.length_a   1.000
_cell.length_b   1.000
_cell.length_c   1.000
_cell.angle_alpha   90.00
_cell.angle_beta   90.00
_cell.angle_gamma   90.00
#
_symmetry.space_group_name_H-M   'P 1'
#
loop_
_entity.id
_entity.type
_entity.pdbx_description
1 polymer ?
#
loop_
_entity_poly.entity_id
_entity_poly.type
_entity_poly.pdbx_seq_one_letter_code
_entity_poly.pdbx_strand_id
1 'polypeptide(L)'
;MASAAVALDACSSAPAGVSDETAAMTAESPATVEVGNIAAENQLPGSRGWRKGKNRATDVALTGAYAGQSSIYPGESVDLFVSTTSDHWRAEVYRVGSYGGKGGRLVWRSQRQPGAAQDEVGYLPETRTHYAKWRKSLSLDSADWQPGMYLIRVAGSSGADWLVPLVVKSPEVSGRLVLMMSDLTWQSYNEWGGRSAYFGPAGGFPDRSRAVSFARPYANGNGTGKYFAMEDPVVRLVEANGLPVSYVATSDLTFDKIDLTQAAGLVFLGHDEYWTVEERALVTRARDAGVDLAFLGANTMYWRVRLSQDGPRGLPLQTIYKSAAEDPVTGPETTARFRDAPAPDPERSLVGQEYECYPATGTYTVTDPDFFAFAGTGKRKGDTVAEIVDVEVDRAYPGSPTPKNLQIVAASPTKCLNTQTLSTTTYYSHKSGAGVFSTGTMGWVLRGLREPTGSGPRKFTERVTLNVLRAMLAGQMGVDHPSQPNLSTFDLPSYNTTGRA
;
A
#
# COMPACT_ATOMS: atom_id res chain seq x y z
N MET A 1 3.58 -11.84 71.50
CA MET A 1 2.60 -11.28 72.45
C MET A 1 2.97 -9.84 72.73
N ALA A 2 1.94 -8.98 72.79
CA ALA A 2 1.91 -7.60 73.28
C ALA A 2 2.59 -6.49 72.42
N SER A 3 1.73 -5.81 71.67
CA SER A 3 1.84 -4.41 71.25
C SER A 3 1.35 -3.45 72.34
N ALA A 4 1.60 -2.14 72.11
CA ALA A 4 0.93 -0.91 72.57
C ALA A 4 1.76 -0.08 73.57
N ALA A 5 2.30 1.12 73.23
CA ALA A 5 1.70 2.41 72.83
C ALA A 5 1.08 3.15 74.05
N VAL A 6 1.09 4.48 74.30
CA VAL A 6 1.10 5.77 73.56
C VAL A 6 1.42 6.91 74.56
N ALA A 7 1.94 8.07 74.11
CA ALA A 7 1.48 9.47 74.40
C ALA A 7 2.65 10.47 74.19
N LEU A 8 2.67 11.37 73.19
CA LEU A 8 1.86 12.57 72.85
C LEU A 8 2.08 13.80 73.74
N ASP A 9 2.77 14.81 73.18
CA ASP A 9 2.38 16.21 72.96
C ASP A 9 3.63 16.96 72.45
N ALA A 10 3.65 18.08 71.74
CA ALA A 10 2.77 18.85 70.85
C ALA A 10 3.57 20.14 70.55
N CYS A 11 3.66 20.62 69.29
CA CYS A 11 3.72 22.05 68.94
C CYS A 11 3.76 22.31 67.42
N SER A 12 3.15 23.44 67.04
CA SER A 12 2.66 23.86 65.72
C SER A 12 3.69 24.33 64.67
N SER A 13 3.25 24.16 63.41
CA SER A 13 3.47 24.85 62.11
C SER A 13 4.27 26.17 62.04
N ALA A 14 4.93 26.61 60.94
CA ALA A 14 5.21 26.18 59.55
C ALA A 14 6.27 27.19 58.96
N PRO A 15 6.57 27.23 57.64
CA PRO A 15 7.30 26.26 56.80
C PRO A 15 8.64 26.84 56.28
N ALA A 16 9.64 25.98 56.03
CA ALA A 16 10.87 26.33 55.29
C ALA A 16 10.87 25.61 53.93
N GLY A 17 11.23 26.34 52.88
CA GLY A 17 11.11 25.94 51.48
C GLY A 17 11.89 24.68 51.11
N VAL A 18 11.27 23.86 50.29
CA VAL A 18 11.90 22.71 49.62
C VAL A 18 12.37 23.19 48.25
N SER A 19 13.67 23.18 48.02
CA SER A 19 14.27 23.28 46.69
C SER A 19 14.16 21.91 46.02
N ASP A 20 13.26 21.79 45.04
CA ASP A 20 13.21 20.65 44.12
C ASP A 20 14.42 20.71 43.17
N GLU A 21 15.41 19.84 43.41
CA GLU A 21 16.42 19.49 42.41
C GLU A 21 15.73 18.68 41.31
N THR A 22 15.33 19.39 40.26
CA THR A 22 14.92 18.81 38.99
C THR A 22 16.17 18.27 38.29
N ALA A 23 16.44 16.97 38.48
CA ALA A 23 17.38 16.25 37.63
C ALA A 23 16.82 16.21 36.20
N ALA A 24 17.28 17.14 35.37
CA ALA A 24 17.08 17.09 33.93
C ALA A 24 17.77 15.84 33.40
N MET A 25 17.00 14.81 33.05
CA MET A 25 17.47 13.76 32.15
C MET A 25 17.77 14.42 30.81
N THR A 26 19.05 14.69 30.55
CA THR A 26 19.55 14.95 29.21
C THR A 26 19.32 13.68 28.40
N ALA A 27 18.29 13.69 27.56
CA ALA A 27 18.15 12.70 26.51
C ALA A 27 19.41 12.81 25.63
N GLU A 28 20.23 11.76 25.59
CA GLU A 28 21.22 11.62 24.53
C GLU A 28 20.48 11.77 23.19
N SER A 29 20.96 12.68 22.34
CA SER A 29 20.50 12.74 20.95
C SER A 29 20.63 11.34 20.38
N PRO A 30 19.56 10.74 19.81
CA PRO A 30 19.70 9.46 19.16
C PRO A 30 20.76 9.61 18.07
N ALA A 31 21.68 8.64 17.99
CA ALA A 31 22.66 8.56 16.92
C ALA A 31 21.93 8.82 15.58
N THR A 32 22.43 9.77 14.79
CA THR A 32 21.85 10.11 13.49
C THR A 32 21.87 8.86 12.62
N VAL A 33 20.69 8.27 12.39
CA VAL A 33 20.55 7.12 11.49
C VAL A 33 20.75 7.63 10.07
N GLU A 34 21.71 7.02 9.35
CA GLU A 34 21.93 7.32 7.95
C GLU A 34 20.63 7.14 7.15
N VAL A 35 20.33 8.10 6.27
CA VAL A 35 19.10 8.11 5.47
C VAL A 35 18.97 6.81 4.68
N GLY A 36 17.88 6.08 4.89
CA GLY A 36 17.61 4.82 4.22
C GLY A 36 18.20 3.58 4.91
N ASN A 37 18.82 3.71 6.09
CA ASN A 37 19.22 2.56 6.91
C ASN A 37 18.03 2.05 7.75
N ILE A 38 17.13 1.31 7.09
CA ILE A 38 15.89 0.77 7.67
C ILE A 38 16.16 -0.18 8.85
N ALA A 39 17.25 -0.95 8.80
CA ALA A 39 17.59 -1.88 9.87
C ALA A 39 17.96 -1.13 11.16
N ALA A 40 18.78 -0.08 11.07
CA ALA A 40 19.13 0.77 12.21
C ALA A 40 17.91 1.55 12.73
N GLU A 41 17.09 2.11 11.83
CA GLU A 41 15.84 2.79 12.19
C GLU A 41 14.91 1.89 13.01
N ASN A 42 14.81 0.60 12.65
CA ASN A 42 13.97 -0.36 13.36
C ASN A 42 14.48 -0.79 14.74
N GLN A 43 15.72 -0.48 15.10
CA GLN A 43 16.24 -0.67 16.46
C GLN A 43 15.80 0.43 17.43
N LEU A 44 15.27 1.54 16.91
CA LEU A 44 14.79 2.64 17.74
C LEU A 44 13.51 2.25 18.52
N PRO A 45 13.26 2.90 19.68
CA PRO A 45 12.07 2.61 20.47
C PRO A 45 10.76 2.81 19.70
N GLY A 46 10.02 1.72 19.50
CA GLY A 46 8.69 1.77 18.89
C GLY A 46 7.57 2.24 19.82
N SER A 47 6.41 2.47 19.22
CA SER A 47 5.14 2.80 19.85
C SER A 47 4.00 2.03 19.21
N ARG A 48 2.99 1.68 20.02
CA ARG A 48 1.69 1.17 19.53
C ARG A 48 0.65 2.30 19.41
N GLY A 49 1.05 3.55 19.63
CA GLY A 49 0.16 4.72 19.66
C GLY A 49 -0.65 4.90 18.38
N TRP A 50 -0.05 4.61 17.22
CA TRP A 50 -0.72 4.59 15.92
C TRP A 50 -1.87 3.57 15.83
N ARG A 51 -1.82 2.46 16.61
CA ARG A 51 -2.89 1.45 16.67
C ARG A 51 -4.04 1.83 17.60
N LYS A 52 -3.91 2.87 18.42
CA LYS A 52 -5.00 3.33 19.30
C LYS A 52 -6.25 3.77 18.50
N GLY A 53 -6.09 4.06 17.20
CA GLY A 53 -7.18 4.37 16.27
C GLY A 53 -7.90 3.17 15.64
N LYS A 54 -7.52 1.90 15.91
CA LYS A 54 -8.16 0.74 15.24
C LYS A 54 -9.66 0.56 15.55
N ASN A 55 -10.18 1.14 16.64
CA ASN A 55 -11.60 1.08 17.02
C ASN A 55 -12.33 2.43 16.97
N ARG A 56 -11.79 3.46 16.33
CA ARG A 56 -12.44 4.77 16.23
C ARG A 56 -12.05 5.49 14.94
N ALA A 57 -12.62 5.06 13.81
CA ALA A 57 -12.97 6.00 12.74
C ALA A 57 -14.30 6.63 13.15
N THR A 58 -14.19 7.61 14.03
CA THR A 58 -15.29 8.47 14.40
C THR A 58 -15.56 9.35 13.19
N ASP A 59 -16.43 8.86 12.30
CA ASP A 59 -17.22 9.64 11.35
C ASP A 59 -16.51 10.87 10.74
N VAL A 60 -16.30 10.90 9.43
CA VAL A 60 -15.65 12.05 8.77
C VAL A 60 -16.35 13.39 9.07
N ALA A 61 -17.64 13.38 9.44
CA ALA A 61 -18.36 14.55 9.93
C ALA A 61 -17.89 15.03 11.32
N LEU A 62 -17.46 14.11 12.20
CA LEU A 62 -16.84 14.41 13.50
C LEU A 62 -15.36 14.77 13.36
N THR A 63 -14.58 14.04 12.57
CA THR A 63 -13.18 14.35 12.29
C THR A 63 -12.74 13.75 10.95
N GLY A 64 -12.15 14.55 10.09
CA GLY A 64 -11.50 14.11 8.85
C GLY A 64 -10.22 14.89 8.60
N ALA A 65 -9.24 14.25 7.97
CA ALA A 65 -7.99 14.90 7.59
C ALA A 65 -7.37 14.32 6.32
N TYR A 66 -6.60 15.14 5.61
CA TYR A 66 -5.74 14.72 4.50
C TYR A 66 -4.48 15.59 4.44
N ALA A 67 -3.43 15.04 3.84
CA ALA A 67 -2.20 15.76 3.53
C ALA A 67 -2.32 16.40 2.14
N GLY A 68 -1.69 17.56 1.95
CA GLY A 68 -1.62 18.24 0.67
C GLY A 68 -0.91 17.37 -0.37
N GLN A 69 0.14 16.66 0.03
CA GLN A 69 0.86 15.72 -0.81
C GLN A 69 0.64 14.29 -0.31
N SER A 70 0.40 13.33 -1.21
CA SER A 70 0.37 11.90 -0.88
C SER A 70 1.76 11.33 -0.62
N SER A 71 2.78 12.00 -1.16
CA SER A 71 4.18 11.65 -1.02
C SER A 71 5.07 12.90 -0.93
N ILE A 72 6.20 12.78 -0.22
CA ILE A 72 7.21 13.84 -0.08
C ILE A 72 8.62 13.26 -0.01
N TYR A 73 9.64 14.01 -0.42
CA TYR A 73 11.02 13.73 -0.03
C TYR A 73 11.28 14.10 1.44
N PRO A 74 12.26 13.47 2.10
CA PRO A 74 12.74 13.91 3.41
C PRO A 74 13.06 15.42 3.43
N GLY A 75 12.57 16.13 4.45
CA GLY A 75 12.76 17.57 4.62
C GLY A 75 11.76 18.47 3.91
N GLU A 76 10.88 17.93 3.05
CA GLU A 76 9.81 18.74 2.48
C GLU A 76 8.67 18.98 3.49
N SER A 77 8.05 20.16 3.40
CA SER A 77 6.91 20.51 4.27
C SER A 77 5.66 19.74 3.87
N VAL A 78 4.98 19.14 4.85
CA VAL A 78 3.67 18.51 4.65
C VAL A 78 2.58 19.47 5.12
N ASP A 79 1.72 19.89 4.21
CA ASP A 79 0.54 20.65 4.58
C ASP A 79 -0.59 19.70 5.01
N LEU A 80 -1.17 19.92 6.20
CA LEU A 80 -2.24 19.11 6.77
C LEU A 80 -3.55 19.91 6.81
N PHE A 81 -4.61 19.30 6.31
CA PHE A 81 -5.96 19.85 6.28
C PHE A 81 -6.84 19.04 7.22
N VAL A 82 -7.47 19.69 8.20
CA VAL A 82 -8.27 19.03 9.24
C VAL A 82 -9.64 19.70 9.34
N SER A 83 -10.68 18.89 9.36
CA SER A 83 -12.03 19.27 9.77
C SER A 83 -12.39 18.46 11.02
N THR A 84 -12.81 19.11 12.10
CA THR A 84 -13.21 18.41 13.34
C THR A 84 -14.20 19.23 14.15
N THR A 85 -15.12 18.53 14.82
CA THR A 85 -16.03 19.10 15.81
C THR A 85 -15.45 19.13 17.23
N SER A 86 -14.25 18.59 17.44
CA SER A 86 -13.55 18.65 18.72
C SER A 86 -13.09 20.07 19.04
N ASP A 87 -13.15 20.53 20.29
CA ASP A 87 -12.63 21.86 20.70
C ASP A 87 -11.15 22.05 20.36
N HIS A 88 -10.37 20.97 20.47
CA HIS A 88 -8.95 20.98 20.14
C HIS A 88 -8.47 19.61 19.65
N TRP A 89 -7.36 19.59 18.92
CA TRP A 89 -6.74 18.35 18.43
C TRP A 89 -5.20 18.43 18.46
N ARG A 90 -4.53 17.31 18.21
CA ARG A 90 -3.07 17.24 17.96
C ARG A 90 -2.79 16.29 16.80
N ALA A 91 -1.76 16.59 16.02
CA ALA A 91 -1.18 15.64 15.08
C ALA A 91 -0.04 14.86 15.77
N GLU A 92 -0.04 13.55 15.58
CA GLU A 92 1.02 12.63 16.00
C GLU A 92 1.46 11.83 14.77
N VAL A 93 2.72 11.96 14.38
CA VAL A 93 3.24 11.31 13.18
C VAL A 93 3.98 10.04 13.58
N TYR A 94 3.61 8.93 12.96
CA TYR A 94 4.26 7.65 13.17
C TYR A 94 4.90 7.15 11.88
N ARG A 95 6.21 6.89 11.90
CA ARG A 95 6.86 6.08 10.85
C ARG A 95 6.46 4.62 11.07
N VAL A 96 5.86 3.97 10.08
CA VAL A 96 5.48 2.56 10.14
C VAL A 96 6.72 1.69 9.93
N GLY A 97 6.74 0.51 10.58
CA GLY A 97 7.89 -0.40 10.52
C GLY A 97 7.75 -1.58 11.46
N SER A 98 8.87 -2.21 11.81
CA SER A 98 8.92 -3.30 12.79
C SER A 98 8.94 -2.79 14.24
N TYR A 99 9.97 -2.03 14.61
CA TYR A 99 10.24 -1.48 15.94
C TYR A 99 9.97 -2.45 17.09
N GLY A 100 10.66 -3.60 17.10
CA GLY A 100 10.47 -4.65 18.10
C GLY A 100 9.03 -5.19 18.14
N GLY A 101 8.35 -5.23 16.99
CA GLY A 101 6.97 -5.67 16.84
C GLY A 101 5.91 -4.64 17.25
N LYS A 102 6.28 -3.46 17.76
CA LYS A 102 5.31 -2.39 18.11
C LYS A 102 4.70 -1.74 16.88
N GLY A 103 5.43 -1.74 15.77
CA GLY A 103 4.88 -1.51 14.45
C GLY A 103 4.83 -0.08 13.94
N GLY A 104 5.35 0.85 14.73
CA GLY A 104 5.60 2.21 14.31
C GLY A 104 6.44 2.91 15.36
N ARG A 105 7.03 4.05 15.02
CA ARG A 105 7.74 4.94 15.95
C ARG A 105 7.08 6.31 15.88
N LEU A 106 6.77 6.90 17.04
CA LEU A 106 6.33 8.28 17.09
C LEU A 106 7.55 9.15 16.76
N VAL A 107 7.50 9.86 15.63
CA VAL A 107 8.63 10.68 15.15
C VAL A 107 8.41 12.16 15.38
N TRP A 108 7.15 12.58 15.48
CA TRP A 108 6.80 13.99 15.59
C TRP A 108 5.43 14.16 16.25
N ARG A 109 5.24 15.27 16.98
CA ARG A 109 3.96 15.64 17.58
C ARG A 109 3.79 17.15 17.58
N SER A 110 2.60 17.61 17.20
CA SER A 110 2.25 19.04 17.24
C SER A 110 1.94 19.53 18.65
N GLN A 111 2.02 20.85 18.84
CA GLN A 111 1.26 21.51 19.90
C GLN A 111 -0.25 21.30 19.69
N ARG A 112 -1.04 21.50 20.74
CA ARG A 112 -2.50 21.48 20.66
C ARG A 112 -2.98 22.58 19.70
N GLN A 113 -3.80 22.19 18.73
CA GLN A 113 -4.41 23.08 17.75
C GLN A 113 -5.89 23.30 18.10
N PRO A 114 -6.46 24.49 17.87
CA PRO A 114 -7.90 24.69 17.96
C PRO A 114 -8.62 23.84 16.89
N GLY A 115 -9.77 23.28 17.24
CA GLY A 115 -10.61 22.60 16.26
C GLY A 115 -11.48 23.56 15.47
N ALA A 116 -11.75 23.17 14.22
CA ALA A 116 -12.64 23.89 13.33
C ALA A 116 -13.32 22.87 12.41
N ALA A 117 -14.65 22.90 12.36
CA ALA A 117 -15.39 22.18 11.35
C ALA A 117 -15.26 22.90 10.01
N GLN A 118 -14.89 22.16 8.98
CA GLN A 118 -14.84 22.61 7.59
C GLN A 118 -15.70 21.63 6.78
N ASP A 119 -16.82 22.08 6.23
CA ASP A 119 -17.81 21.27 5.53
C ASP A 119 -17.98 21.65 4.06
N GLU A 120 -17.31 22.70 3.59
CA GLU A 120 -17.42 23.14 2.21
C GLU A 120 -16.82 22.11 1.23
N VAL A 121 -17.69 21.57 0.38
CA VAL A 121 -17.35 20.62 -0.68
C VAL A 121 -17.41 21.33 -2.04
N GLY A 122 -16.32 21.23 -2.81
CA GLY A 122 -16.28 21.64 -4.20
C GLY A 122 -16.67 20.51 -5.13
N TYR A 123 -17.15 20.87 -6.33
CA TYR A 123 -17.59 19.92 -7.35
C TYR A 123 -17.14 20.37 -8.74
N LEU A 124 -16.51 19.48 -9.50
CA LEU A 124 -16.24 19.64 -10.92
C LEU A 124 -17.32 18.89 -11.71
N PRO A 125 -18.26 19.58 -12.38
CA PRO A 125 -19.40 18.93 -13.01
C PRO A 125 -19.02 18.05 -14.22
N GLU A 126 -17.98 18.42 -14.97
CA GLU A 126 -17.53 17.75 -16.20
C GLU A 126 -17.09 16.30 -15.91
N THR A 127 -16.38 16.11 -14.80
CA THR A 127 -15.86 14.81 -14.38
C THR A 127 -16.59 14.24 -13.16
N ARG A 128 -17.60 14.95 -12.65
CA ARG A 128 -18.36 14.60 -11.45
C ARG A 128 -17.46 14.36 -10.23
N THR A 129 -16.49 15.25 -10.02
CA THR A 129 -15.44 15.10 -9.01
C THR A 129 -15.71 15.97 -7.81
N HIS A 130 -15.77 15.36 -6.62
CA HIS A 130 -15.79 16.10 -5.36
C HIS A 130 -14.38 16.36 -4.83
N TYR A 131 -14.20 17.49 -4.17
CA TYR A 131 -12.98 17.84 -3.43
C TYR A 131 -13.33 18.67 -2.20
N ALA A 132 -12.48 18.62 -1.18
CA ALA A 132 -12.62 19.43 0.02
C ALA A 132 -12.09 20.84 -0.26
N LYS A 133 -12.87 21.87 0.08
CA LYS A 133 -12.42 23.27 0.03
C LYS A 133 -11.76 23.71 1.35
N TRP A 134 -11.26 22.74 2.10
CA TRP A 134 -10.66 22.99 3.40
C TRP A 134 -9.42 23.89 3.27
N ARG A 135 -9.27 24.77 4.25
CA ARG A 135 -8.09 25.59 4.46
C ARG A 135 -7.06 24.78 5.20
N LYS A 136 -5.78 25.07 4.91
CA LYS A 136 -4.65 24.47 5.61
C LYS A 136 -4.80 24.71 7.12
N SER A 137 -4.62 23.66 7.89
CA SER A 137 -4.71 23.70 9.35
C SER A 137 -3.33 23.75 10.00
N LEU A 138 -2.34 23.04 9.44
CA LEU A 138 -0.99 22.95 10.00
C LEU A 138 0.02 22.61 8.89
N SER A 139 1.27 23.05 9.03
CA SER A 139 2.41 22.55 8.24
C SER A 139 3.33 21.74 9.16
N LEU A 140 3.75 20.56 8.70
CA LEU A 140 4.62 19.65 9.44
C LEU A 140 6.01 19.70 8.85
N ASP A 141 7.01 19.76 9.72
CA ASP A 141 8.42 19.66 9.35
C ASP A 141 8.86 18.18 9.33
N SER A 142 9.50 17.79 8.23
CA SER A 142 9.96 16.42 7.97
C SER A 142 11.48 16.31 7.86
N ALA A 143 12.26 17.31 8.31
CA ALA A 143 13.72 17.36 8.20
C ALA A 143 14.43 16.05 8.60
N ASP A 144 14.00 15.43 9.70
CA ASP A 144 14.62 14.21 10.24
C ASP A 144 13.88 12.91 9.85
N TRP A 145 12.97 12.96 8.86
CA TRP A 145 12.14 11.82 8.50
C TRP A 145 12.88 10.88 7.55
N GLN A 146 13.02 9.63 7.97
CA GLN A 146 13.55 8.55 7.14
C GLN A 146 12.56 8.17 6.03
N PRO A 147 13.01 7.71 4.86
CA PRO A 147 12.11 7.12 3.88
C PRO A 147 11.28 5.99 4.48
N GLY A 148 10.02 5.88 4.05
CA GLY A 148 9.09 4.93 4.63
C GLY A 148 7.63 5.33 4.48
N MET A 149 6.78 4.44 4.96
CA MET A 149 5.36 4.73 5.11
C MET A 149 5.08 5.41 6.46
N TYR A 150 4.27 6.46 6.45
CA TYR A 150 3.91 7.23 7.64
C TYR A 150 2.40 7.28 7.83
N LEU A 151 1.99 7.37 9.10
CA LEU A 151 0.62 7.62 9.51
C LEU A 151 0.60 8.87 10.40
N ILE A 152 -0.10 9.90 9.93
CA ILE A 152 -0.39 11.09 10.74
C ILE A 152 -1.72 10.85 11.44
N ARG A 153 -1.69 10.69 12.76
CA ARG A 153 -2.89 10.58 13.59
C ARG A 153 -3.32 11.97 14.05
N VAL A 154 -4.51 12.39 13.64
CA VAL A 154 -5.21 13.56 14.16
C VAL A 154 -6.08 13.10 15.32
N ALA A 155 -5.71 13.49 16.54
CA ALA A 155 -6.41 13.09 17.76
C ALA A 155 -7.17 14.28 18.37
N GLY A 156 -8.50 14.22 18.34
CA GLY A 156 -9.42 15.23 18.85
C GLY A 156 -9.74 15.08 20.35
N SER A 157 -10.10 16.20 21.00
CA SER A 157 -10.46 16.25 22.43
C SER A 157 -11.68 15.41 22.78
N SER A 158 -12.62 15.22 21.84
CA SER A 158 -13.80 14.37 22.00
C SER A 158 -13.47 12.87 21.99
N GLY A 159 -12.21 12.50 21.72
CA GLY A 159 -11.78 11.13 21.51
C GLY A 159 -12.02 10.62 20.08
N ALA A 160 -12.41 11.51 19.17
CA ALA A 160 -12.43 11.27 17.74
C ALA A 160 -11.02 11.29 17.15
N ASP A 161 -10.68 10.28 16.34
CA ASP A 161 -9.36 10.13 15.72
C ASP A 161 -9.49 9.92 14.20
N TRP A 162 -8.49 10.41 13.46
CA TRP A 162 -8.36 10.16 12.03
C TRP A 162 -6.89 9.85 11.67
N LEU A 163 -6.67 9.00 10.68
CA LEU A 163 -5.33 8.69 10.17
C LEU A 163 -5.17 9.24 8.75
N VAL A 164 -3.98 9.75 8.45
CA VAL A 164 -3.60 10.19 7.11
C VAL A 164 -2.36 9.40 6.69
N PRO A 165 -2.44 8.59 5.61
CA PRO A 165 -1.30 7.91 5.03
C PRO A 165 -0.42 8.92 4.30
N LEU A 166 0.90 8.80 4.45
CA LEU A 166 1.88 9.62 3.76
C LEU A 166 3.09 8.76 3.39
N VAL A 167 3.54 8.84 2.14
CA VAL A 167 4.78 8.21 1.71
C VAL A 167 5.92 9.21 1.84
N VAL A 168 6.92 8.92 2.67
CA VAL A 168 8.20 9.63 2.59
C VAL A 168 9.06 8.86 1.59
N LYS A 169 9.12 9.38 0.36
CA LYS A 169 9.73 8.68 -0.77
C LYS A 169 11.25 8.65 -0.62
N SER A 170 11.86 7.61 -1.18
CA SER A 170 13.32 7.44 -1.08
C SER A 170 14.03 8.29 -2.13
N PRO A 171 15.10 9.03 -1.78
CA PRO A 171 15.88 9.79 -2.74
C PRO A 171 16.73 8.90 -3.68
N GLU A 172 16.95 7.64 -3.30
CA GLU A 172 17.73 6.68 -4.07
C GLU A 172 16.99 5.33 -4.12
N VAL A 173 17.05 4.67 -5.27
CA VAL A 173 16.46 3.34 -5.51
C VAL A 173 17.53 2.28 -5.84
N SER A 174 18.75 2.71 -6.14
CA SER A 174 19.87 1.86 -6.56
C SER A 174 20.12 0.72 -5.59
N GLY A 175 20.14 -0.51 -6.11
CA GLY A 175 20.41 -1.74 -5.36
C GLY A 175 19.39 -2.09 -4.27
N ARG A 176 18.22 -1.43 -4.25
CA ARG A 176 17.16 -1.64 -3.25
C ARG A 176 15.92 -2.26 -3.88
N LEU A 177 15.09 -2.88 -3.04
CA LEU A 177 13.72 -3.25 -3.41
C LEU A 177 12.83 -2.01 -3.33
N VAL A 178 12.23 -1.60 -4.43
CA VAL A 178 11.29 -0.48 -4.44
C VAL A 178 9.89 -1.00 -4.15
N LEU A 179 9.35 -0.67 -2.97
CA LEU A 179 7.94 -0.91 -2.65
C LEU A 179 7.09 0.19 -3.28
N MET A 180 6.17 -0.23 -4.15
CA MET A 180 5.22 0.68 -4.82
C MET A 180 3.95 0.80 -3.98
N MET A 181 3.71 2.01 -3.47
CA MET A 181 2.53 2.33 -2.66
C MET A 181 1.40 2.79 -3.58
N SER A 182 0.28 2.06 -3.61
CA SER A 182 -0.76 2.17 -4.65
C SER A 182 -1.75 3.31 -4.42
N ASP A 183 -1.26 4.54 -4.30
CA ASP A 183 -2.07 5.72 -3.98
C ASP A 183 -3.16 6.04 -5.02
N LEU A 184 -2.93 5.69 -6.29
CA LEU A 184 -3.94 5.75 -7.35
C LEU A 184 -5.11 4.79 -7.11
N THR A 185 -4.82 3.59 -6.60
CA THR A 185 -5.87 2.65 -6.15
C THR A 185 -6.60 3.20 -4.95
N TRP A 186 -5.90 3.79 -3.97
CA TRP A 186 -6.56 4.36 -2.80
C TRP A 186 -7.55 5.45 -3.18
N GLN A 187 -7.18 6.33 -4.12
CA GLN A 187 -8.05 7.42 -4.56
C GLN A 187 -9.22 6.96 -5.42
N SER A 188 -9.03 5.95 -6.25
CA SER A 188 -10.09 5.40 -7.11
C SER A 188 -11.25 4.81 -6.30
N TYR A 189 -10.93 4.22 -5.15
CA TYR A 189 -11.94 3.68 -4.22
C TYR A 189 -12.40 4.68 -3.15
N ASN A 190 -11.85 5.88 -3.10
CA ASN A 190 -12.21 6.86 -2.08
C ASN A 190 -13.62 7.41 -2.33
N GLU A 191 -14.56 7.04 -1.46
CA GLU A 191 -15.98 7.42 -1.51
C GLU A 191 -16.29 8.76 -0.84
N TRP A 192 -15.28 9.50 -0.37
CA TRP A 192 -15.52 10.78 0.28
C TRP A 192 -16.30 11.75 -0.62
N GLY A 193 -17.31 12.40 -0.03
CA GLY A 193 -18.28 13.23 -0.76
C GLY A 193 -19.34 12.42 -1.50
N GLY A 194 -19.50 11.13 -1.21
CA GLY A 194 -20.52 10.26 -1.81
C GLY A 194 -20.24 9.86 -3.26
N ARG A 195 -18.98 9.97 -3.71
CA ARG A 195 -18.55 9.59 -5.06
C ARG A 195 -17.15 9.00 -5.08
N SER A 196 -16.96 7.95 -5.87
CA SER A 196 -15.67 7.32 -6.20
C SER A 196 -15.62 6.97 -7.69
N ALA A 197 -14.56 6.28 -8.15
CA ALA A 197 -14.49 5.73 -9.50
C ALA A 197 -15.44 4.52 -9.72
N TYR A 198 -16.27 4.17 -8.74
CA TYR A 198 -17.24 3.07 -8.82
C TYR A 198 -18.66 3.46 -8.37
N PHE A 199 -18.79 4.39 -7.44
CA PHE A 199 -20.08 4.75 -6.84
C PHE A 199 -20.38 6.24 -7.00
N GLY A 200 -21.67 6.55 -7.12
CA GLY A 200 -22.21 7.91 -6.98
C GLY A 200 -23.46 7.94 -6.08
N PRO A 201 -24.10 9.12 -5.91
CA PRO A 201 -25.23 9.30 -5.01
C PRO A 201 -26.46 8.42 -5.31
N ALA A 202 -26.65 7.99 -6.56
CA ALA A 202 -27.71 7.04 -6.94
C ALA A 202 -27.33 5.57 -6.65
N GLY A 203 -26.17 5.34 -6.03
CA GLY A 203 -25.72 4.04 -5.56
C GLY A 203 -25.04 3.17 -6.62
N GLY A 204 -24.70 3.70 -7.80
CA GLY A 204 -24.28 2.89 -8.94
C GLY A 204 -23.09 3.39 -9.75
N PHE A 205 -22.68 2.55 -10.68
CA PHE A 205 -21.64 2.85 -11.67
C PHE A 205 -22.02 3.97 -12.66
N PRO A 206 -23.28 4.13 -13.13
CA PRO A 206 -23.61 5.15 -14.13
C PRO A 206 -23.29 6.58 -13.68
N ASP A 207 -23.48 6.86 -12.39
CA ASP A 207 -23.28 8.16 -11.79
C ASP A 207 -21.97 8.30 -11.00
N ARG A 208 -21.02 7.36 -11.12
CA ARG A 208 -19.66 7.47 -10.56
C ARG A 208 -18.88 8.71 -11.02
N SER A 209 -17.80 9.05 -10.33
CA SER A 209 -16.83 10.05 -10.80
C SER A 209 -16.05 9.55 -12.02
N ARG A 210 -15.76 10.46 -12.96
CA ARG A 210 -14.86 10.26 -14.11
C ARG A 210 -13.45 10.79 -13.85
N ALA A 211 -13.25 11.50 -12.74
CA ALA A 211 -11.94 11.80 -12.19
C ALA A 211 -12.03 11.88 -10.65
N VAL A 212 -10.94 11.62 -9.95
CA VAL A 212 -10.85 11.69 -8.49
C VAL A 212 -9.74 12.66 -8.08
N SER A 213 -10.03 13.55 -7.13
CA SER A 213 -9.07 14.53 -6.63
C SER A 213 -8.33 14.00 -5.40
N PHE A 214 -7.07 14.40 -5.24
CA PHE A 214 -6.28 14.17 -4.03
C PHE A 214 -6.57 15.19 -2.93
N ALA A 215 -7.28 16.28 -3.24
CA ALA A 215 -7.69 17.31 -2.28
C ALA A 215 -8.91 16.88 -1.44
N ARG A 216 -8.84 15.71 -0.79
CA ARG A 216 -9.91 15.17 0.05
C ARG A 216 -9.41 14.06 0.99
N PRO A 217 -10.03 13.87 2.15
CA PRO A 217 -9.74 12.75 3.03
C PRO A 217 -10.21 11.42 2.43
N TYR A 218 -9.63 10.31 2.89
CA TYR A 218 -10.08 8.97 2.51
C TYR A 218 -11.27 8.52 3.37
N ALA A 219 -12.44 8.27 2.78
CA ALA A 219 -13.59 7.78 3.53
C ALA A 219 -13.41 6.35 4.08
N ASN A 220 -12.56 5.55 3.44
CA ASN A 220 -12.36 4.14 3.75
C ASN A 220 -11.11 3.91 4.63
N GLY A 221 -11.07 2.75 5.30
CA GLY A 221 -9.88 2.32 6.04
C GLY A 221 -9.49 3.22 7.21
N ASN A 222 -10.44 3.94 7.80
CA ASN A 222 -10.21 4.89 8.89
C ASN A 222 -9.27 6.05 8.48
N GLY A 223 -9.44 6.57 7.26
CA GLY A 223 -8.61 7.63 6.71
C GLY A 223 -7.38 7.13 5.95
N THR A 224 -7.10 5.82 5.94
CA THR A 224 -5.93 5.26 5.25
C THR A 224 -6.21 4.67 3.87
N GLY A 225 -7.42 4.84 3.33
CA GLY A 225 -7.80 4.22 2.06
C GLY A 225 -7.64 2.71 2.12
N LYS A 226 -6.79 2.13 1.26
CA LYS A 226 -6.52 0.67 1.24
C LYS A 226 -5.22 0.25 1.94
N TYR A 227 -4.41 1.17 2.45
CA TYR A 227 -3.08 0.89 3.02
C TYR A 227 -3.07 -0.28 4.01
N PHE A 228 -3.91 -0.25 5.06
CA PHE A 228 -3.89 -1.30 6.09
C PHE A 228 -4.29 -2.70 5.59
N ALA A 229 -5.12 -2.76 4.57
CA ALA A 229 -5.59 -4.03 4.03
C ALA A 229 -4.55 -4.60 3.04
N MET A 230 -4.02 -3.75 2.16
CA MET A 230 -3.28 -4.20 0.98
C MET A 230 -1.76 -4.05 1.09
N GLU A 231 -1.24 -3.31 2.06
CA GLU A 231 0.17 -2.86 2.01
C GLU A 231 0.89 -2.99 3.35
N ASP A 232 0.26 -2.62 4.47
CA ASP A 232 0.84 -2.75 5.83
C ASP A 232 1.46 -4.13 6.13
N PRO A 233 0.85 -5.27 5.75
CA PRO A 233 1.44 -6.57 6.02
C PRO A 233 2.78 -6.81 5.32
N VAL A 234 2.96 -6.27 4.11
CA VAL A 234 4.21 -6.38 3.34
C VAL A 234 5.25 -5.41 3.88
N VAL A 235 4.88 -4.13 4.10
CA VAL A 235 5.76 -3.11 4.69
C VAL A 235 6.35 -3.60 6.01
N ARG A 236 5.51 -4.14 6.91
CA ARG A 236 5.98 -4.70 8.18
C ARG A 236 6.86 -5.93 8.01
N LEU A 237 6.58 -6.79 7.02
CA LEU A 237 7.36 -8.00 6.78
C LEU A 237 8.79 -7.67 6.33
N VAL A 238 8.93 -6.77 5.36
CA VAL A 238 10.23 -6.41 4.80
C VAL A 238 11.08 -5.67 5.83
N GLU A 239 10.48 -4.74 6.59
CA GLU A 239 11.18 -4.02 7.66
C GLU A 239 11.57 -4.95 8.82
N ALA A 240 10.71 -5.90 9.20
CA ALA A 240 11.02 -6.87 10.26
C ALA A 240 12.15 -7.84 9.87
N ASN A 241 12.40 -8.01 8.57
CA ASN A 241 13.50 -8.83 8.05
C ASN A 241 14.73 -7.99 7.66
N GLY A 242 14.71 -6.67 7.92
CA GLY A 242 15.84 -5.78 7.64
C GLY A 242 16.22 -5.70 6.16
N LEU A 243 15.26 -5.93 5.25
CA LEU A 243 15.54 -5.86 3.82
C LEU A 243 15.83 -4.40 3.40
N PRO A 244 16.83 -4.15 2.53
CA PRO A 244 17.10 -2.82 2.00
C PRO A 244 16.01 -2.42 1.01
N VAL A 245 15.11 -1.56 1.45
CA VAL A 245 13.93 -1.14 0.69
C VAL A 245 13.94 0.37 0.45
N SER A 246 13.41 0.76 -0.70
CA SER A 246 13.00 2.12 -1.03
C SER A 246 11.47 2.17 -1.12
N TYR A 247 10.90 3.34 -0.86
CA TYR A 247 9.46 3.60 -0.90
C TYR A 247 9.16 4.65 -1.95
N VAL A 248 8.15 4.40 -2.78
CA VAL A 248 7.69 5.31 -3.84
C VAL A 248 6.17 5.18 -3.91
N ALA A 249 5.45 6.29 -4.05
CA ALA A 249 4.02 6.25 -4.38
C ALA A 249 3.86 6.04 -5.90
N THR A 250 2.86 5.29 -6.35
CA THR A 250 2.65 5.06 -7.79
C THR A 250 2.59 6.38 -8.57
N SER A 251 1.92 7.40 -8.04
CA SER A 251 1.87 8.75 -8.63
C SER A 251 3.23 9.44 -8.82
N ASP A 252 4.24 9.10 -8.01
CA ASP A 252 5.60 9.67 -8.12
C ASP A 252 6.26 9.29 -9.44
N LEU A 253 5.90 8.15 -10.02
CA LEU A 253 6.47 7.72 -11.31
C LEU A 253 6.02 8.63 -12.46
N THR A 254 4.90 9.33 -12.32
CA THR A 254 4.43 10.32 -13.29
C THR A 254 4.96 11.72 -12.98
N PHE A 255 5.09 12.08 -11.71
CA PHE A 255 5.46 13.46 -11.31
C PHE A 255 6.96 13.68 -11.09
N ASP A 256 7.71 12.64 -10.76
CA ASP A 256 9.15 12.69 -10.49
C ASP A 256 9.94 11.92 -11.54
N LYS A 257 11.23 12.24 -11.64
CA LYS A 257 12.18 11.52 -12.51
C LYS A 257 12.90 10.42 -11.73
N ILE A 258 12.20 9.33 -11.43
CA ILE A 258 12.78 8.17 -10.74
C ILE A 258 13.33 7.19 -11.78
N ASP A 259 14.65 6.93 -11.74
CA ASP A 259 15.27 5.92 -12.59
C ASP A 259 15.16 4.52 -11.94
N LEU A 260 14.07 3.82 -12.26
CA LEU A 260 13.83 2.47 -11.77
C LEU A 260 14.82 1.43 -12.29
N THR A 261 15.64 1.74 -13.31
CA THR A 261 16.62 0.78 -13.87
C THR A 261 17.77 0.46 -12.92
N GLN A 262 17.96 1.27 -11.87
CA GLN A 262 18.99 1.06 -10.86
C GLN A 262 18.52 0.16 -9.70
N ALA A 263 17.21 -0.10 -9.58
CA ALA A 263 16.66 -0.90 -8.49
C ALA A 263 17.12 -2.37 -8.55
N ALA A 264 17.21 -3.02 -7.40
CA ALA A 264 17.38 -4.49 -7.37
C ALA A 264 16.09 -5.20 -7.81
N GLY A 265 14.94 -4.62 -7.46
CA GLY A 265 13.66 -5.10 -7.95
C GLY A 265 12.49 -4.20 -7.54
N LEU A 266 11.37 -4.34 -8.24
CA LEU A 266 10.13 -3.59 -7.99
C LEU A 266 9.08 -4.51 -7.39
N VAL A 267 8.47 -4.10 -6.28
CA VAL A 267 7.51 -4.90 -5.53
C VAL A 267 6.18 -4.18 -5.48
N PHE A 268 5.20 -4.76 -6.16
CA PHE A 268 3.81 -4.30 -6.18
C PHE A 268 3.01 -5.09 -5.15
N LEU A 269 2.21 -4.37 -4.37
CA LEU A 269 1.64 -4.89 -3.12
C LEU A 269 0.31 -5.59 -3.37
N GLY A 270 -0.61 -5.57 -2.40
CA GLY A 270 -1.80 -6.43 -2.40
C GLY A 270 -2.86 -6.09 -3.45
N HIS A 271 -2.89 -4.86 -3.99
CA HIS A 271 -3.85 -4.45 -5.02
C HIS A 271 -3.43 -3.16 -5.72
N ASP A 272 -2.74 -3.28 -6.86
CA ASP A 272 -2.21 -2.15 -7.62
C ASP A 272 -2.90 -1.99 -8.99
N GLU A 273 -4.17 -1.58 -8.97
CA GLU A 273 -5.11 -1.70 -10.10
C GLU A 273 -5.02 -0.58 -11.16
N TYR A 274 -4.61 0.63 -10.76
CA TYR A 274 -4.69 1.84 -11.61
C TYR A 274 -3.32 2.37 -11.96
N TRP A 275 -3.02 2.42 -13.24
CA TRP A 275 -1.71 2.83 -13.74
C TRP A 275 -1.85 3.83 -14.88
N THR A 276 -0.92 4.76 -14.98
CA THR A 276 -0.73 5.56 -16.19
C THR A 276 0.00 4.75 -17.26
N VAL A 277 -0.11 5.18 -18.52
CA VAL A 277 0.67 4.59 -19.62
C VAL A 277 2.17 4.78 -19.40
N GLU A 278 2.56 5.93 -18.82
CA GLU A 278 3.94 6.25 -18.48
C GLU A 278 4.51 5.34 -17.38
N GLU A 279 3.76 5.13 -16.30
CA GLU A 279 4.10 4.20 -15.21
C GLU A 279 4.37 2.79 -15.75
N ARG A 280 3.46 2.26 -16.58
CA ARG A 280 3.65 0.97 -17.23
C ARG A 280 4.92 0.93 -18.07
N ALA A 281 5.19 1.97 -18.84
CA ALA A 281 6.37 2.05 -19.68
C ALA A 281 7.67 2.10 -18.85
N LEU A 282 7.68 2.82 -17.72
CA LEU A 282 8.81 2.88 -16.79
C LEU A 282 9.12 1.49 -16.18
N VAL A 283 8.11 0.79 -15.70
CA VAL A 283 8.26 -0.55 -15.12
C VAL A 283 8.70 -1.56 -16.18
N THR A 284 8.14 -1.47 -17.38
CA THR A 284 8.55 -2.32 -18.52
C THR A 284 10.01 -2.08 -18.88
N ARG A 285 10.47 -0.81 -18.93
CA ARG A 285 11.88 -0.47 -19.15
C ARG A 285 12.80 -1.00 -18.05
N ALA A 286 12.37 -0.93 -16.78
CA ALA A 286 13.15 -1.49 -15.67
C ALA A 286 13.35 -3.00 -15.85
N ARG A 287 12.28 -3.77 -16.14
CA ARG A 287 12.40 -5.20 -16.47
C ARG A 287 13.34 -5.44 -17.64
N ASP A 288 13.20 -4.66 -18.71
CA ASP A 288 14.02 -4.80 -19.92
C ASP A 288 15.50 -4.45 -19.65
N ALA A 289 15.80 -3.69 -18.60
CA ALA A 289 17.14 -3.41 -18.10
C ALA A 289 17.67 -4.44 -17.09
N GLY A 290 16.88 -5.46 -16.72
CA GLY A 290 17.30 -6.54 -15.82
C GLY A 290 16.76 -6.45 -14.40
N VAL A 291 15.90 -5.47 -14.11
CA VAL A 291 15.28 -5.30 -12.79
C VAL A 291 14.16 -6.31 -12.58
N ASP A 292 14.20 -7.02 -11.45
CA ASP A 292 13.23 -8.04 -11.12
C ASP A 292 11.87 -7.46 -10.70
N LEU A 293 10.77 -8.15 -11.00
CA LEU A 293 9.41 -7.71 -10.64
C LEU A 293 8.69 -8.75 -9.77
N ALA A 294 8.04 -8.28 -8.70
CA ALA A 294 7.16 -9.10 -7.87
C ALA A 294 5.78 -8.44 -7.71
N PHE A 295 4.73 -9.13 -8.15
CA PHE A 295 3.34 -8.73 -7.97
C PHE A 295 2.70 -9.61 -6.90
N LEU A 296 2.48 -9.04 -5.71
CA LEU A 296 2.03 -9.79 -4.53
C LEU A 296 0.50 -9.85 -4.38
N GLY A 297 -0.24 -9.29 -5.33
CA GLY A 297 -1.71 -9.27 -5.36
C GLY A 297 -2.31 -9.88 -6.63
N ALA A 298 -3.50 -9.39 -6.98
CA ALA A 298 -4.19 -9.62 -8.25
C ALA A 298 -4.77 -8.30 -8.76
N ASN A 299 -5.41 -8.34 -9.94
CA ASN A 299 -6.03 -7.19 -10.58
C ASN A 299 -5.03 -6.03 -10.76
N THR A 300 -3.78 -6.38 -11.07
CA THR A 300 -2.70 -5.40 -11.23
C THR A 300 -2.81 -4.75 -12.60
N MET A 301 -2.63 -3.42 -12.65
CA MET A 301 -2.56 -2.66 -13.92
C MET A 301 -3.78 -2.92 -14.81
N TYR A 302 -4.96 -2.99 -14.20
CA TYR A 302 -6.19 -3.28 -14.90
C TYR A 302 -6.73 -2.05 -15.62
N TRP A 303 -6.73 -0.88 -14.97
CA TRP A 303 -7.24 0.37 -15.54
C TRP A 303 -6.13 1.33 -15.95
N ARG A 304 -6.22 1.83 -17.20
CA ARG A 304 -5.48 3.02 -17.66
C ARG A 304 -6.09 4.27 -17.06
N VAL A 305 -5.25 5.07 -16.41
CA VAL A 305 -5.62 6.38 -15.87
C VAL A 305 -4.69 7.48 -16.39
N ARG A 306 -5.10 8.73 -16.23
CA ARG A 306 -4.25 9.90 -16.50
C ARG A 306 -4.11 10.72 -15.23
N LEU A 307 -2.93 11.25 -14.99
CA LEU A 307 -2.66 12.13 -13.85
C LEU A 307 -2.36 13.54 -14.34
N SER A 308 -2.81 14.53 -13.57
CA SER A 308 -2.43 15.93 -13.78
C SER A 308 -2.18 16.62 -12.44
N GLN A 309 -1.28 17.60 -12.43
CA GLN A 309 -0.95 18.39 -11.23
C GLN A 309 -1.89 19.59 -11.03
N ASP A 310 -2.70 19.92 -12.03
CA ASP A 310 -3.60 21.08 -12.06
C ASP A 310 -5.01 20.79 -11.51
N GLY A 311 -5.11 19.82 -10.60
CA GLY A 311 -6.37 19.51 -9.94
C GLY A 311 -6.82 20.58 -8.94
N PRO A 312 -8.01 20.39 -8.35
CA PRO A 312 -8.52 21.30 -7.32
C PRO A 312 -7.50 21.53 -6.21
N ARG A 313 -7.38 22.80 -5.78
CA ARG A 313 -6.45 23.23 -4.72
C ARG A 313 -4.96 23.05 -5.07
N GLY A 314 -4.63 22.86 -6.35
CA GLY A 314 -3.25 22.63 -6.81
C GLY A 314 -2.73 21.24 -6.43
N LEU A 315 -3.64 20.29 -6.17
CA LEU A 315 -3.30 18.91 -5.84
C LEU A 315 -3.66 17.98 -6.99
N PRO A 316 -3.05 16.79 -7.08
CA PRO A 316 -3.25 15.90 -8.21
C PRO A 316 -4.73 15.56 -8.50
N LEU A 317 -5.03 15.41 -9.79
CA LEU A 317 -6.29 14.89 -10.29
C LEU A 317 -6.02 13.63 -11.11
N GLN A 318 -6.69 12.54 -10.75
CA GLN A 318 -6.63 11.28 -11.49
C GLN A 318 -7.89 11.12 -12.34
N THR A 319 -7.73 11.21 -13.66
CA THR A 319 -8.82 10.99 -14.62
C THR A 319 -9.00 9.51 -14.91
N ILE A 320 -10.26 9.06 -14.88
CA ILE A 320 -10.66 7.66 -15.03
C ILE A 320 -12.10 7.52 -15.54
N TYR A 321 -12.28 7.45 -16.86
CA TYR A 321 -13.59 7.20 -17.46
C TYR A 321 -13.98 5.72 -17.44
N LYS A 322 -13.01 4.79 -17.40
CA LYS A 322 -13.26 3.33 -17.44
C LYS A 322 -14.00 2.85 -18.70
N SER A 323 -14.08 3.69 -19.72
CA SER A 323 -14.80 3.43 -20.96
C SER A 323 -14.26 4.34 -22.05
N ALA A 324 -13.72 3.73 -23.10
CA ALA A 324 -13.25 4.46 -24.28
C ALA A 324 -14.38 5.24 -24.98
N ALA A 325 -15.63 4.80 -24.85
CA ALA A 325 -16.78 5.50 -25.43
C ALA A 325 -17.18 6.77 -24.65
N GLU A 326 -16.78 6.88 -23.38
CA GLU A 326 -17.08 8.05 -22.55
C GLU A 326 -15.91 9.04 -22.49
N ASP A 327 -14.69 8.59 -22.79
CA ASP A 327 -13.48 9.39 -22.65
C ASP A 327 -13.32 10.38 -23.83
N PRO A 328 -13.18 11.70 -23.58
CA PRO A 328 -12.93 12.66 -24.64
C PRO A 328 -11.55 12.51 -25.30
N VAL A 329 -10.60 11.82 -24.66
CA VAL A 329 -9.26 11.55 -25.21
C VAL A 329 -9.26 10.19 -25.90
N THR A 330 -9.00 10.19 -27.21
CA THR A 330 -8.85 8.96 -28.02
C THR A 330 -7.38 8.72 -28.37
N GLY A 331 -6.83 7.56 -27.98
CA GLY A 331 -5.46 7.18 -28.28
C GLY A 331 -4.85 6.27 -27.19
N PRO A 332 -3.52 6.13 -27.13
CA PRO A 332 -2.85 5.30 -26.13
C PRO A 332 -3.26 5.58 -24.69
N GLU A 333 -3.50 6.85 -24.37
CA GLU A 333 -3.87 7.32 -23.02
C GLU A 333 -5.38 7.31 -22.74
N THR A 334 -6.22 6.80 -23.64
CA THR A 334 -7.65 6.62 -23.37
C THR A 334 -7.83 5.76 -22.11
N THR A 335 -8.63 6.26 -21.16
CA THR A 335 -8.92 5.56 -19.91
C THR A 335 -9.92 4.43 -20.16
N ALA A 336 -9.38 3.23 -20.23
CA ALA A 336 -10.08 1.96 -20.40
C ALA A 336 -9.26 0.86 -19.72
N ARG A 337 -9.68 -0.41 -19.82
CA ARG A 337 -8.82 -1.50 -19.34
C ARG A 337 -7.57 -1.57 -20.19
N PHE A 338 -6.41 -1.88 -19.62
CA PHE A 338 -5.16 -1.97 -20.39
C PHE A 338 -5.25 -2.92 -21.59
N ARG A 339 -5.99 -4.02 -21.46
CA ARG A 339 -6.26 -5.01 -22.51
C ARG A 339 -7.18 -4.55 -23.65
N ASP A 340 -7.90 -3.45 -23.51
CA ASP A 340 -8.93 -3.03 -24.46
C ASP A 340 -8.42 -2.06 -25.55
N ALA A 341 -9.21 -1.90 -26.61
CA ALA A 341 -9.06 -0.78 -27.55
C ALA A 341 -9.14 0.58 -26.82
N PRO A 342 -8.53 1.66 -27.36
CA PRO A 342 -7.92 1.76 -28.70
C PRO A 342 -6.44 1.34 -28.77
N ALA A 343 -5.79 1.05 -27.64
CA ALA A 343 -4.38 0.66 -27.58
C ALA A 343 -4.23 -0.54 -26.63
N PRO A 344 -4.59 -1.74 -27.07
CA PRO A 344 -4.58 -2.93 -26.22
C PRO A 344 -3.15 -3.33 -25.90
N ASP A 345 -2.82 -3.32 -24.62
CA ASP A 345 -1.62 -3.91 -24.04
C ASP A 345 -2.05 -4.67 -22.77
N PRO A 346 -2.48 -5.94 -22.89
CA PRO A 346 -3.03 -6.67 -21.76
C PRO A 346 -1.98 -6.90 -20.67
N GLU A 347 -2.43 -7.04 -19.44
CA GLU A 347 -1.63 -7.19 -18.23
C GLU A 347 -0.62 -8.33 -18.35
N ARG A 348 -1.04 -9.43 -19.00
CA ARG A 348 -0.22 -10.62 -19.22
C ARG A 348 1.03 -10.38 -20.06
N SER A 349 1.15 -9.27 -20.82
CA SER A 349 2.39 -8.94 -21.55
C SER A 349 3.54 -8.54 -20.61
N LEU A 350 3.22 -8.10 -19.39
CA LEU A 350 4.19 -7.73 -18.36
C LEU A 350 4.10 -8.65 -17.13
N VAL A 351 2.90 -8.83 -16.57
CA VAL A 351 2.67 -9.60 -15.34
C VAL A 351 2.76 -11.12 -15.59
N GLY A 352 2.57 -11.56 -16.84
CA GLY A 352 2.50 -12.98 -17.22
C GLY A 352 1.13 -13.62 -16.98
N GLN A 353 0.20 -12.90 -16.36
CA GLN A 353 -1.20 -13.30 -16.17
C GLN A 353 -2.12 -12.07 -16.22
N GLU A 354 -3.43 -12.32 -16.22
CA GLU A 354 -4.45 -11.29 -16.44
C GLU A 354 -5.64 -11.51 -15.50
N TYR A 355 -6.31 -10.42 -15.10
CA TYR A 355 -7.45 -10.49 -14.19
C TYR A 355 -8.55 -11.43 -14.69
N GLU A 356 -8.96 -12.33 -13.80
CA GLU A 356 -9.95 -13.36 -14.08
C GLU A 356 -11.29 -13.04 -13.43
N CYS A 357 -11.32 -12.66 -12.14
CA CYS A 357 -12.61 -12.48 -11.47
C CYS A 357 -12.62 -11.87 -10.07
N TYR A 358 -13.81 -11.35 -9.73
CA TYR A 358 -14.29 -10.93 -8.42
C TYR A 358 -15.81 -11.21 -8.29
N PRO A 359 -16.34 -11.54 -7.10
CA PRO A 359 -15.62 -12.09 -5.93
C PRO A 359 -15.23 -13.54 -6.18
N ALA A 360 -13.98 -13.85 -5.86
CA ALA A 360 -13.36 -15.16 -6.03
C ALA A 360 -12.93 -15.73 -4.68
N THR A 361 -13.13 -17.04 -4.51
CA THR A 361 -12.66 -17.80 -3.35
C THR A 361 -12.10 -19.13 -3.83
N GLY A 362 -10.96 -19.56 -3.30
CA GLY A 362 -10.32 -20.79 -3.76
C GLY A 362 -9.38 -21.41 -2.73
N THR A 363 -8.75 -22.49 -3.15
CA THR A 363 -7.76 -23.22 -2.35
C THR A 363 -6.42 -23.17 -3.07
N TYR A 364 -5.43 -22.51 -2.45
CA TYR A 364 -4.10 -22.42 -3.04
C TYR A 364 -3.50 -23.80 -3.17
N THR A 365 -3.10 -24.20 -4.38
CA THR A 365 -2.63 -25.57 -4.66
C THR A 365 -1.29 -25.54 -5.40
N VAL A 366 -0.25 -26.11 -4.77
CA VAL A 366 1.11 -26.16 -5.33
C VAL A 366 1.17 -27.12 -6.51
N THR A 367 1.66 -26.67 -7.67
CA THR A 367 1.85 -27.52 -8.86
C THR A 367 3.31 -27.84 -9.12
N ASP A 368 4.21 -26.95 -8.75
CA ASP A 368 5.65 -27.09 -8.92
C ASP A 368 6.38 -26.88 -7.58
N PRO A 369 6.55 -27.94 -6.76
CA PRO A 369 7.13 -27.83 -5.43
C PRO A 369 8.64 -27.51 -5.45
N ASP A 370 9.32 -27.75 -6.57
CA ASP A 370 10.76 -27.52 -6.71
C ASP A 370 11.08 -26.07 -7.14
N PHE A 371 10.06 -25.25 -7.38
CA PHE A 371 10.21 -23.83 -7.62
C PHE A 371 10.96 -23.15 -6.48
N PHE A 372 12.00 -22.36 -6.80
CA PHE A 372 12.95 -21.81 -5.82
C PHE A 372 12.27 -21.08 -4.65
N ALA A 373 11.18 -20.35 -4.92
CA ALA A 373 10.48 -19.59 -3.90
C ALA A 373 9.78 -20.49 -2.86
N PHE A 374 9.49 -21.76 -3.17
CA PHE A 374 8.89 -22.72 -2.25
C PHE A 374 9.92 -23.43 -1.36
N ALA A 375 11.21 -23.15 -1.52
CA ALA A 375 12.27 -23.70 -0.67
C ALA A 375 12.00 -23.43 0.83
N GLY A 376 12.06 -24.50 1.63
CA GLY A 376 11.82 -24.42 3.08
C GLY A 376 10.35 -24.31 3.50
N THR A 377 9.40 -24.39 2.56
CA THR A 377 7.96 -24.49 2.90
C THR A 377 7.52 -25.90 3.27
N GLY A 378 8.26 -26.92 2.80
CA GLY A 378 7.93 -28.34 2.97
C GLY A 378 6.73 -28.82 2.14
N LYS A 379 6.24 -27.99 1.21
CA LYS A 379 5.09 -28.31 0.36
C LYS A 379 5.49 -29.27 -0.77
N ARG A 380 4.57 -30.18 -1.10
CA ARG A 380 4.66 -31.11 -2.23
C ARG A 380 3.63 -30.73 -3.30
N LYS A 381 3.78 -31.31 -4.48
CA LYS A 381 2.78 -31.19 -5.55
C LYS A 381 1.41 -31.66 -5.03
N GLY A 382 0.40 -30.82 -5.20
CA GLY A 382 -0.97 -31.04 -4.71
C GLY A 382 -1.22 -30.59 -3.27
N ASP A 383 -0.19 -30.24 -2.49
CA ASP A 383 -0.41 -29.68 -1.17
C ASP A 383 -1.11 -28.32 -1.26
N THR A 384 -1.97 -28.07 -0.29
CA THR A 384 -2.79 -26.87 -0.27
C THR A 384 -2.42 -25.89 0.84
N VAL A 385 -2.81 -24.63 0.64
CA VAL A 385 -2.81 -23.58 1.67
C VAL A 385 -4.18 -22.93 1.66
N ALA A 386 -4.86 -23.01 2.80
CA ALA A 386 -6.23 -22.54 2.93
C ALA A 386 -6.30 -21.00 2.88
N GLU A 387 -7.40 -20.50 2.34
CA GLU A 387 -7.87 -19.11 2.51
C GLU A 387 -6.97 -17.99 1.97
N ILE A 388 -5.96 -18.30 1.14
CA ILE A 388 -5.10 -17.28 0.52
C ILE A 388 -5.44 -16.98 -0.94
N VAL A 389 -6.46 -17.64 -1.51
CA VAL A 389 -7.02 -17.34 -2.83
C VAL A 389 -8.34 -16.60 -2.64
N ASP A 390 -8.27 -15.27 -2.63
CA ASP A 390 -9.34 -14.34 -2.24
C ASP A 390 -8.95 -12.90 -2.68
N VAL A 391 -9.75 -11.85 -2.56
CA VAL A 391 -11.13 -11.80 -3.08
C VAL A 391 -11.14 -11.62 -4.61
N GLU A 392 -10.01 -11.24 -5.19
CA GLU A 392 -9.79 -11.13 -6.63
C GLU A 392 -8.63 -12.02 -7.03
N VAL A 393 -8.72 -12.56 -8.24
CA VAL A 393 -7.74 -13.50 -8.77
C VAL A 393 -7.40 -13.19 -10.22
N ASP A 394 -6.16 -13.49 -10.57
CA ASP A 394 -5.65 -13.49 -11.92
C ASP A 394 -5.39 -14.94 -12.38
N ARG A 395 -5.40 -15.14 -13.69
CA ARG A 395 -5.13 -16.43 -14.33
C ARG A 395 -4.16 -16.25 -15.49
N ALA A 396 -3.33 -17.25 -15.74
CA ALA A 396 -2.55 -17.35 -16.96
C ALA A 396 -3.46 -17.61 -18.17
N TYR A 397 -3.20 -16.91 -19.28
CA TYR A 397 -3.90 -17.07 -20.55
C TYR A 397 -2.93 -17.55 -21.63
N PRO A 398 -3.25 -18.61 -22.39
CA PRO A 398 -2.40 -19.06 -23.49
C PRO A 398 -2.45 -18.07 -24.67
N GLY A 399 -1.36 -18.08 -25.45
CA GLY A 399 -1.22 -17.28 -26.66
C GLY A 399 -0.59 -15.91 -26.44
N SER A 400 -0.40 -15.17 -27.53
CA SER A 400 0.18 -13.83 -27.48
C SER A 400 -0.74 -12.85 -26.70
N PRO A 401 -0.19 -11.89 -25.94
CA PRO A 401 1.24 -11.60 -25.72
C PRO A 401 1.85 -12.24 -24.46
N THR A 402 1.29 -13.34 -23.96
CA THR A 402 1.84 -14.04 -22.78
C THR A 402 3.28 -14.51 -23.04
N PRO A 403 4.22 -14.34 -22.09
CA PRO A 403 5.59 -14.86 -22.21
C PRO A 403 5.61 -16.35 -22.55
N LYS A 404 6.36 -16.72 -23.59
CA LYS A 404 6.39 -18.11 -24.09
C LYS A 404 6.97 -19.10 -23.06
N ASN A 405 7.81 -18.61 -22.16
CA ASN A 405 8.44 -19.37 -21.09
C ASN A 405 7.71 -19.29 -19.74
N LEU A 406 6.44 -18.85 -19.72
CA LEU A 406 5.66 -18.76 -18.49
C LEU A 406 5.56 -20.13 -17.79
N GLN A 407 5.91 -20.13 -16.51
CA GLN A 407 5.82 -21.23 -15.57
C GLN A 407 4.68 -20.96 -14.59
N ILE A 408 3.72 -21.87 -14.50
CA ILE A 408 2.69 -21.92 -13.47
C ILE A 408 3.22 -22.77 -12.32
N VAL A 409 3.45 -22.15 -11.16
CA VAL A 409 4.01 -22.81 -9.97
C VAL A 409 2.94 -23.20 -8.95
N ALA A 410 1.77 -22.55 -9.04
CA ALA A 410 0.54 -22.97 -8.37
C ALA A 410 -0.66 -22.74 -9.28
N ALA A 411 -1.60 -23.67 -9.27
CA ALA A 411 -2.85 -23.62 -10.02
C ALA A 411 -3.98 -23.97 -9.06
N SER A 412 -4.77 -22.97 -8.71
CA SER A 412 -5.69 -23.01 -7.58
C SER A 412 -7.14 -23.07 -8.08
N PRO A 413 -7.85 -24.19 -7.90
CA PRO A 413 -9.28 -24.27 -8.18
C PRO A 413 -10.01 -23.14 -7.44
N THR A 414 -10.78 -22.36 -8.18
CA THR A 414 -11.37 -21.12 -7.70
C THR A 414 -12.82 -21.03 -8.11
N LYS A 415 -13.69 -20.73 -7.15
CA LYS A 415 -15.08 -20.38 -7.41
C LYS A 415 -15.18 -18.86 -7.50
N CYS A 416 -15.62 -18.35 -8.65
CA CYS A 416 -16.03 -16.96 -8.77
C CYS A 416 -17.53 -16.85 -8.95
N LEU A 417 -18.23 -16.23 -7.99
CA LEU A 417 -19.69 -16.26 -7.91
C LEU A 417 -20.22 -17.69 -8.09
N ASN A 418 -20.87 -18.00 -9.21
CA ASN A 418 -21.43 -19.31 -9.53
C ASN A 418 -20.63 -20.08 -10.59
N THR A 419 -19.47 -19.56 -11.00
CA THR A 419 -18.63 -20.13 -12.07
C THR A 419 -17.35 -20.71 -11.46
N GLN A 420 -16.97 -21.90 -11.92
CA GLN A 420 -15.66 -22.48 -11.60
C GLN A 420 -14.61 -21.94 -12.56
N THR A 421 -13.47 -21.55 -12.03
CA THR A 421 -12.31 -21.03 -12.75
C THR A 421 -11.02 -21.46 -12.02
N LEU A 422 -9.89 -20.85 -12.39
CA LEU A 422 -8.58 -21.09 -11.84
C LEU A 422 -7.91 -19.76 -11.51
N SER A 423 -7.23 -19.70 -10.37
CA SER A 423 -6.23 -18.67 -10.05
C SER A 423 -4.84 -19.27 -10.22
N THR A 424 -3.87 -18.54 -10.77
CA THR A 424 -2.51 -19.04 -10.96
C THR A 424 -1.48 -18.19 -10.23
N THR A 425 -0.44 -18.84 -9.70
CA THR A 425 0.83 -18.17 -9.38
C THR A 425 1.80 -18.46 -10.51
N THR A 426 2.41 -17.42 -11.06
CA THR A 426 3.23 -17.50 -12.27
C THR A 426 4.61 -16.92 -12.07
N TYR A 427 5.54 -17.43 -12.88
CA TYR A 427 6.91 -16.94 -12.98
C TYR A 427 7.39 -17.01 -14.44
N TYR A 428 8.16 -16.02 -14.89
CA TYR A 428 8.95 -16.13 -16.11
C TYR A 428 10.29 -15.40 -15.97
N SER A 429 11.32 -15.91 -16.64
CA SER A 429 12.59 -15.21 -16.80
C SER A 429 12.63 -14.42 -18.12
N HIS A 430 13.16 -13.20 -18.10
CA HIS A 430 13.27 -12.34 -19.27
C HIS A 430 14.70 -12.38 -19.84
N LYS A 431 14.85 -12.09 -21.13
CA LYS A 431 16.16 -12.08 -21.82
C LYS A 431 17.17 -11.07 -21.24
N SER A 432 16.71 -10.09 -20.49
CA SER A 432 17.55 -9.13 -19.76
C SER A 432 18.18 -9.71 -18.49
N GLY A 433 17.74 -10.89 -18.06
CA GLY A 433 18.10 -11.49 -16.78
C GLY A 433 17.09 -11.21 -15.66
N ALA A 434 16.09 -10.34 -15.89
CA ALA A 434 15.02 -10.11 -14.92
C ALA A 434 14.13 -11.36 -14.74
N GLY A 435 13.72 -11.66 -13.52
CA GLY A 435 12.61 -12.56 -13.20
C GLY A 435 11.34 -11.78 -12.88
N VAL A 436 10.20 -12.30 -13.30
CA VAL A 436 8.88 -11.73 -12.98
C VAL A 436 8.02 -12.77 -12.28
N PHE A 437 7.66 -12.49 -11.02
CA PHE A 437 6.83 -13.35 -10.19
C PHE A 437 5.48 -12.68 -9.90
N SER A 438 4.38 -13.43 -9.99
CA SER A 438 3.04 -12.93 -9.65
C SER A 438 2.24 -13.97 -8.86
N THR A 439 1.68 -13.56 -7.72
CA THR A 439 0.89 -14.44 -6.84
C THR A 439 -0.47 -14.77 -7.44
N GLY A 440 -1.07 -13.82 -8.17
CA GLY A 440 -2.36 -13.94 -8.85
C GLY A 440 -3.56 -13.96 -7.91
N THR A 441 -3.39 -13.48 -6.68
CA THR A 441 -4.49 -13.35 -5.73
C THR A 441 -4.22 -12.24 -4.71
N MET A 442 -5.24 -11.41 -4.44
CA MET A 442 -5.18 -10.42 -3.35
C MET A 442 -5.07 -11.07 -1.96
N GLY A 443 -5.55 -12.31 -1.82
CA GLY A 443 -5.60 -13.10 -0.60
C GLY A 443 -4.21 -13.40 -0.06
N TRP A 444 -3.18 -13.33 -0.91
CA TRP A 444 -1.79 -13.42 -0.48
C TRP A 444 -1.47 -12.40 0.60
N VAL A 445 -1.83 -11.13 0.40
CA VAL A 445 -1.63 -10.05 1.37
C VAL A 445 -2.79 -9.93 2.34
N LEU A 446 -4.03 -9.94 1.84
CA LEU A 446 -5.25 -9.72 2.63
C LEU A 446 -5.48 -10.77 3.71
N ARG A 447 -5.08 -12.01 3.43
CA ARG A 447 -5.30 -13.17 4.29
C ARG A 447 -3.95 -13.71 4.73
N GLY A 448 -3.17 -14.28 3.82
CA GLY A 448 -1.92 -14.98 4.12
C GLY A 448 -0.98 -14.16 5.01
N LEU A 449 -0.57 -12.98 4.54
CA LEU A 449 0.28 -12.10 5.34
C LEU A 449 -0.48 -11.38 6.48
N ARG A 450 -1.81 -11.37 6.50
CA ARG A 450 -2.54 -10.72 7.61
C ARG A 450 -2.84 -11.66 8.77
N GLU A 451 -2.83 -12.98 8.52
CA GLU A 451 -3.05 -14.01 9.52
C GLU A 451 -2.05 -13.92 10.69
N PRO A 452 -2.42 -14.40 11.89
CA PRO A 452 -1.54 -14.41 13.05
C PRO A 452 -0.19 -15.06 12.75
N THR A 453 0.88 -14.44 13.25
CA THR A 453 2.24 -14.99 13.13
C THR A 453 2.28 -16.43 13.61
N GLY A 454 2.80 -17.31 12.74
CA GLY A 454 2.95 -18.73 13.04
C GLY A 454 1.82 -19.64 12.54
N SER A 455 0.71 -19.08 12.02
CA SER A 455 -0.32 -19.86 11.33
C SER A 455 0.24 -20.50 10.05
N GLY A 456 -0.41 -21.57 9.57
CA GLY A 456 0.00 -22.25 8.33
C GLY A 456 0.05 -21.31 7.11
N PRO A 457 -1.04 -20.58 6.80
CA PRO A 457 -1.06 -19.60 5.73
C PRO A 457 0.00 -18.50 5.87
N ARG A 458 0.18 -17.95 7.08
CA ARG A 458 1.20 -16.91 7.34
C ARG A 458 2.60 -17.44 7.14
N LYS A 459 2.96 -18.60 7.70
CA LYS A 459 4.28 -19.23 7.51
C LYS A 459 4.60 -19.48 6.04
N PHE A 460 3.64 -19.99 5.27
CA PHE A 460 3.83 -20.25 3.85
C PHE A 460 4.04 -18.95 3.08
N THR A 461 3.11 -18.00 3.19
CA THR A 461 3.19 -16.74 2.44
C THR A 461 4.40 -15.89 2.83
N GLU A 462 4.74 -15.80 4.11
CA GLU A 462 5.98 -15.14 4.57
C GLU A 462 7.23 -15.79 3.95
N ARG A 463 7.33 -17.12 3.99
CA ARG A 463 8.50 -17.84 3.47
C ARG A 463 8.67 -17.60 1.98
N VAL A 464 7.59 -17.76 1.21
CA VAL A 464 7.62 -17.60 -0.24
C VAL A 464 7.94 -16.16 -0.62
N THR A 465 7.28 -15.17 0.00
CA THR A 465 7.59 -13.75 -0.24
C THR A 465 9.04 -13.43 0.08
N LEU A 466 9.56 -13.87 1.23
CA LEU A 466 10.96 -13.58 1.59
C LEU A 466 11.96 -14.28 0.68
N ASN A 467 11.66 -15.48 0.16
CA ASN A 467 12.52 -16.16 -0.80
C ASN A 467 12.59 -15.37 -2.12
N VAL A 468 11.45 -14.92 -2.64
CA VAL A 468 11.40 -14.06 -3.85
C VAL A 468 12.17 -12.77 -3.63
N LEU A 469 11.88 -12.03 -2.55
CA LEU A 469 12.51 -10.74 -2.29
C LEU A 469 14.03 -10.86 -2.09
N ARG A 470 14.52 -11.95 -1.48
CA ARG A 470 15.96 -12.21 -1.34
C ARG A 470 16.62 -12.57 -2.67
N ALA A 471 15.93 -13.31 -3.54
CA ALA A 471 16.43 -13.59 -4.89
C ALA A 471 16.54 -12.30 -5.72
N MET A 472 15.54 -11.42 -5.64
CA MET A 472 15.59 -10.09 -6.28
C MET A 472 16.78 -9.25 -5.78
N LEU A 473 17.07 -9.29 -4.47
CA LEU A 473 18.22 -8.59 -3.88
C LEU A 473 19.57 -9.18 -4.25
N ALA A 474 19.64 -10.46 -4.58
CA ALA A 474 20.85 -11.07 -5.13
C ALA A 474 21.13 -10.56 -6.56
N GLY A 475 20.09 -10.08 -7.26
CA GLY A 475 20.13 -9.57 -8.63
C GLY A 475 20.07 -10.69 -9.66
N GLN A 476 19.62 -10.35 -10.88
CA GLN A 476 19.49 -11.30 -12.00
C GLN A 476 18.65 -12.56 -11.66
N MET A 477 17.54 -12.41 -10.93
CA MET A 477 16.70 -13.55 -10.51
C MET A 477 16.30 -14.46 -11.67
N GLY A 478 16.13 -13.92 -12.88
CA GLY A 478 15.81 -14.69 -14.09
C GLY A 478 16.96 -15.55 -14.63
N VAL A 479 18.22 -15.18 -14.36
CA VAL A 479 19.42 -15.96 -14.72
C VAL A 479 19.65 -17.07 -13.71
N ASP A 480 19.56 -16.75 -12.42
CA ASP A 480 19.84 -17.70 -11.34
C ASP A 480 18.71 -18.73 -11.15
N HIS A 481 17.48 -18.36 -11.51
CA HIS A 481 16.30 -19.20 -11.42
C HIS A 481 15.53 -19.24 -12.74
N PRO A 482 16.09 -19.80 -13.82
CA PRO A 482 15.44 -19.77 -15.14
C PRO A 482 14.08 -20.47 -15.10
N SER A 483 13.06 -19.83 -15.69
CA SER A 483 11.70 -20.36 -15.71
C SER A 483 11.59 -21.62 -16.55
N GLN A 484 10.78 -22.59 -16.10
CA GLN A 484 10.48 -23.81 -16.84
C GLN A 484 9.10 -23.70 -17.51
N PRO A 485 9.00 -23.51 -18.84
CA PRO A 485 7.71 -23.39 -19.51
C PRO A 485 6.82 -24.60 -19.25
N ASN A 486 5.66 -24.39 -18.68
CA ASN A 486 4.67 -25.44 -18.47
C ASN A 486 3.23 -25.00 -18.78
N LEU A 487 3.00 -23.76 -19.26
CA LEU A 487 1.65 -23.27 -19.56
C LEU A 487 0.85 -24.22 -20.47
N SER A 488 1.50 -24.82 -21.47
CA SER A 488 0.87 -25.77 -22.40
C SER A 488 0.45 -27.10 -21.78
N THR A 489 0.90 -27.41 -20.56
CA THR A 489 0.46 -28.62 -19.84
C THR A 489 -0.87 -28.43 -19.12
N PHE A 490 -1.38 -27.20 -19.07
CA PHE A 490 -2.68 -26.87 -18.49
C PHE A 490 -3.71 -26.63 -19.59
N ASP A 491 -4.88 -27.24 -19.45
CA ASP A 491 -6.02 -27.01 -20.35
C ASP A 491 -6.73 -25.70 -19.96
N LEU A 492 -6.15 -24.58 -20.38
CA LEU A 492 -6.65 -23.24 -20.05
C LEU A 492 -7.26 -22.57 -21.29
N PRO A 493 -8.47 -21.99 -21.17
CA PRO A 493 -9.05 -21.22 -22.27
C PRO A 493 -8.30 -19.89 -22.46
N SER A 494 -8.25 -19.44 -23.71
CA SER A 494 -7.68 -18.14 -24.12
C SER A 494 -8.60 -16.94 -23.87
N TYR A 495 -9.81 -17.20 -23.35
CA TYR A 495 -10.82 -16.19 -23.00
C TYR A 495 -11.15 -16.26 -21.51
N ASN A 496 -11.71 -15.18 -20.96
CA ASN A 496 -12.13 -15.11 -19.57
C ASN A 496 -13.32 -16.04 -19.33
N THR A 497 -13.21 -16.95 -18.36
CA THR A 497 -14.23 -17.99 -18.17
C THR A 497 -15.45 -17.52 -17.39
N THR A 498 -15.31 -16.39 -16.69
CA THR A 498 -16.33 -15.92 -15.74
C THR A 498 -17.26 -14.89 -16.37
N GLY A 499 -16.88 -14.29 -17.50
CA GLY A 499 -17.56 -13.14 -18.08
C GLY A 499 -17.46 -11.89 -17.20
N ARG A 500 -16.48 -11.83 -16.30
CA ARG A 500 -16.31 -10.76 -15.30
C ARG A 500 -15.02 -9.95 -15.48
N ALA A 501 -14.18 -10.31 -16.45
CA ALA A 501 -13.00 -9.54 -16.84
C ALA A 501 -13.35 -8.27 -17.59
#